data_AF-A0AA95FS41-F1
#
_entry.id   AF-A0AA95FS41-F1
#
_cell.length_a   1.000
_cell.length_b   1.000
_cell.length_c   1.000
_cell.angle_alpha   90.00
_cell.angle_beta   90.00
_cell.angle_gamma   90.00
#
_symmetry.space_group_name_H-M   'P 1'
#
loop_
_entity.id
_entity.type
_entity.pdbx_description
1 polymer ?
#
loop_
_entity_poly.entity_id
_entity_poly.type
_entity_poly.pdbx_seq_one_letter_code
_entity_poly.pdbx_strand_id
1 'polypeptide(L)'
;MSATRSAADRGLRAVARVRGVREHDSRLGLQLALAEQQALEERVSTLHDRLAALPGDGARTPAELLVLRSGASALGAHLRDARDEATSHHAVVEGARDRWHADKAQLSAVENLLERRAARRRAERAKAEAKELDDLASVRWAREARR
;
A
#
# COMPACT_ATOMS: atom_id res chain seq x y z
N MET A 1 -33.67 -0.94 19.47
CA MET A 1 -32.22 -0.66 19.32
C MET A 1 -31.45 -1.57 18.36
N SER A 2 -32.00 -2.71 17.88
CA SER A 2 -31.27 -3.67 17.02
C SER A 2 -31.18 -3.25 15.53
N ALA A 3 -32.25 -2.63 14.98
CA ALA A 3 -32.32 -2.22 13.59
C ALA A 3 -31.31 -1.11 13.20
N THR A 4 -31.09 -0.14 14.07
CA THR A 4 -30.14 0.97 13.87
C THR A 4 -28.69 0.51 13.81
N ARG A 5 -28.32 -0.52 14.60
CA ARG A 5 -26.97 -1.11 14.57
C ARG A 5 -26.74 -1.95 13.31
N SER A 6 -27.77 -2.65 12.82
CA SER A 6 -27.75 -3.37 11.55
C SER A 6 -27.55 -2.40 10.37
N ALA A 7 -28.23 -1.25 10.38
CA ALA A 7 -28.03 -0.20 9.38
C ALA A 7 -26.62 0.42 9.45
N ALA A 8 -26.10 0.69 10.65
CA ALA A 8 -24.74 1.22 10.83
C ALA A 8 -23.66 0.26 10.33
N ASP A 9 -23.82 -1.06 10.53
CA ASP A 9 -22.88 -2.06 10.01
C ASP A 9 -22.97 -2.22 8.49
N ARG A 10 -24.16 -2.06 7.88
CA ARG A 10 -24.28 -1.97 6.41
C ARG A 10 -23.52 -0.76 5.87
N GLY A 11 -23.64 0.39 6.54
CA GLY A 11 -22.87 1.60 6.22
C GLY A 11 -21.36 1.37 6.32
N LEU A 12 -20.89 0.80 7.43
CA LEU A 12 -19.45 0.49 7.60
C LEU A 12 -18.93 -0.52 6.58
N ARG A 13 -19.73 -1.52 6.16
CA ARG A 13 -19.35 -2.43 5.08
C ARG A 13 -19.24 -1.72 3.73
N ALA A 14 -20.11 -0.74 3.46
CA ALA A 14 -19.97 0.08 2.26
C ALA A 14 -18.69 0.92 2.30
N VAL A 15 -18.37 1.51 3.45
CA VAL A 15 -17.10 2.22 3.67
C VAL A 15 -15.91 1.29 3.47
N ALA A 16 -15.93 0.08 4.03
CA ALA A 16 -14.87 -0.91 3.85
C ALA A 16 -14.64 -1.24 2.36
N ARG A 17 -15.72 -1.42 1.56
CA ARG A 17 -15.58 -1.64 0.12
C ARG A 17 -14.92 -0.46 -0.60
N VAL A 18 -15.36 0.76 -0.33
CA VAL A 18 -14.77 1.97 -0.94
C VAL A 18 -13.31 2.12 -0.53
N ARG A 19 -12.97 1.86 0.72
CA ARG A 19 -11.59 1.89 1.22
C ARG A 19 -10.74 0.78 0.63
N GLY A 20 -11.30 -0.40 0.38
CA GLY A 20 -10.65 -1.49 -0.34
C GLY A 20 -10.28 -1.09 -1.77
N VAL A 21 -11.18 -0.42 -2.49
CA VAL A 21 -10.87 0.12 -3.82
C VAL A 21 -9.77 1.18 -3.74
N ARG A 22 -9.85 2.12 -2.79
CA ARG A 22 -8.82 3.15 -2.63
C ARG A 22 -7.44 2.59 -2.29
N GLU A 23 -7.37 1.61 -1.38
CA GLU A 23 -6.12 0.92 -1.07
C GLU A 23 -5.57 0.19 -2.29
N HIS A 24 -6.43 -0.47 -3.07
CA HIS A 24 -6.02 -1.13 -4.29
C HIS A 24 -5.46 -0.14 -5.31
N ASP A 25 -6.15 0.99 -5.51
CA ASP A 25 -5.73 2.04 -6.44
C ASP A 25 -4.41 2.68 -6.00
N SER A 26 -4.23 2.99 -4.70
CA SER A 26 -2.97 3.54 -4.20
C SER A 26 -1.83 2.52 -4.23
N ARG A 27 -2.12 1.23 -4.07
CA ARG A 27 -1.15 0.14 -4.28
C ARG A 27 -0.71 0.05 -5.74
N LEU A 28 -1.63 0.14 -6.70
CA LEU A 28 -1.29 0.19 -8.13
C LEU A 28 -0.45 1.43 -8.45
N GLY A 29 -0.83 2.59 -7.91
CA GLY A 29 -0.06 3.83 -8.06
C GLY A 29 1.37 3.71 -7.52
N LEU A 30 1.57 3.05 -6.37
CA LEU A 30 2.89 2.76 -5.84
C LEU A 30 3.69 1.81 -6.74
N GLN A 31 3.06 0.78 -7.29
CA GLN A 31 3.73 -0.15 -8.21
C GLN A 31 4.21 0.55 -9.48
N LEU A 32 3.40 1.44 -10.05
CA LEU A 32 3.78 2.26 -11.20
C LEU A 32 4.95 3.18 -10.86
N ALA A 33 4.87 3.91 -9.74
CA ALA A 33 5.94 4.80 -9.32
C ALA A 33 7.28 4.07 -9.11
N LEU A 34 7.25 2.87 -8.52
CA LEU A 34 8.43 2.02 -8.34
C LEU A 34 9.01 1.52 -9.67
N ALA A 35 8.16 1.13 -10.61
CA ALA A 35 8.61 0.69 -11.94
C ALA A 35 9.27 1.85 -12.71
N GLU A 36 8.69 3.05 -12.64
CA GLU A 36 9.28 4.26 -13.22
C GLU A 36 10.62 4.62 -12.56
N GLN A 37 10.74 4.51 -11.23
CA GLN A 37 12.00 4.72 -10.52
C GLN A 37 13.09 3.77 -11.01
N GLN A 38 12.77 2.48 -11.14
CA GLN A 38 13.70 1.49 -11.64
C GLN A 38 14.17 1.81 -13.06
N ALA A 39 13.25 2.21 -13.95
CA ALA A 39 13.60 2.60 -15.32
C ALA A 39 14.53 3.82 -15.37
N LEU A 40 14.33 4.80 -14.47
CA LEU A 40 15.22 5.96 -14.36
C LEU A 40 16.61 5.57 -13.84
N GLU A 41 16.69 4.68 -12.86
CA GLU A 41 17.96 4.15 -12.33
C GLU A 41 18.72 3.34 -13.39
N GLU A 42 18.03 2.51 -14.17
CA GLU A 42 18.60 1.78 -15.30
C GLU A 42 19.15 2.73 -16.38
N ARG A 43 18.44 3.82 -16.66
CA ARG A 43 18.91 4.88 -17.58
C ARG A 43 20.16 5.56 -17.06
N VAL A 44 20.22 5.88 -15.77
CA VAL A 44 21.43 6.43 -15.12
C VAL A 44 22.60 5.46 -15.23
N SER A 45 22.39 4.18 -14.94
CA SER A 45 23.44 3.14 -15.08
C SER A 45 23.94 3.07 -16.51
N THR A 46 23.02 3.00 -17.49
CA THR A 46 23.37 2.91 -18.91
C THR A 46 24.20 4.12 -19.37
N LEU A 47 23.85 5.34 -18.94
CA LEU A 47 24.61 6.55 -19.29
C LEU A 47 25.97 6.58 -18.60
N HIS A 48 26.04 6.11 -17.35
CA HIS A 48 27.29 5.98 -16.62
C HIS A 48 28.25 5.00 -17.31
N ASP A 49 27.77 3.82 -17.69
CA ASP A 49 28.56 2.79 -18.37
C ASP A 49 29.06 3.29 -19.74
N ARG A 50 28.21 4.00 -20.49
CA ARG A 50 28.61 4.63 -21.76
C ARG A 50 29.70 5.67 -21.59
N LEU A 51 29.62 6.48 -20.53
CA LEU A 51 30.64 7.49 -20.23
C LEU A 51 31.96 6.82 -19.81
N ALA A 52 31.89 5.75 -19.00
CA ALA A 52 33.06 4.98 -18.57
C ALA A 52 33.73 4.22 -19.72
N ALA A 53 32.97 3.81 -20.72
CA ALA A 53 33.47 3.11 -21.90
C ALA A 53 34.15 4.03 -22.94
N LEU A 54 34.14 5.36 -22.75
CA LEU A 54 34.83 6.26 -23.68
C LEU A 54 36.35 6.04 -23.62
N PRO A 55 37.03 5.89 -24.77
CA PRO A 55 38.47 5.65 -24.81
C PRO A 55 39.23 6.92 -24.39
N GLY A 56 39.94 6.86 -23.25
CA GLY A 56 40.69 8.00 -22.71
C GLY A 56 41.98 8.33 -23.47
N ASP A 57 42.52 7.38 -24.23
CA ASP A 57 43.80 7.43 -24.94
C ASP A 57 43.68 7.22 -26.46
N GLY A 58 42.45 7.14 -26.99
CA GLY A 58 42.19 6.78 -28.38
C GLY A 58 42.41 7.90 -29.41
N ALA A 59 42.55 9.16 -28.98
CA ALA A 59 42.68 10.30 -29.88
C ALA A 59 44.14 10.47 -30.36
N ARG A 60 44.35 10.42 -31.66
CA ARG A 60 45.65 10.60 -32.33
C ARG A 60 45.80 11.98 -32.95
N THR A 61 44.69 12.72 -33.09
CA THR A 61 44.69 14.08 -33.63
C THR A 61 43.97 15.07 -32.71
N PRO A 62 44.31 16.38 -32.76
CA PRO A 62 43.58 17.40 -32.03
C PRO A 62 42.07 17.46 -32.37
N ALA A 63 41.71 17.16 -33.63
CA ALA A 63 40.31 17.10 -34.06
C ALA A 63 39.56 15.94 -33.38
N GLU A 64 40.16 14.75 -33.32
CA GLU A 64 39.61 13.59 -32.61
C GLU A 64 39.44 13.88 -31.10
N LEU A 65 40.40 14.58 -30.49
CA LEU A 65 40.31 14.98 -29.09
C LEU A 65 39.14 15.95 -28.84
N LEU A 66 38.90 16.90 -29.73
CA LEU A 66 37.76 17.82 -29.63
C LEU A 66 36.42 17.08 -29.76
N VAL A 67 36.33 16.13 -30.69
CA VAL A 67 35.14 15.27 -30.85
C VAL A 67 34.89 14.47 -29.58
N LEU A 68 35.92 13.78 -29.06
CA LEU A 68 35.82 13.01 -27.81
C LEU A 68 35.37 13.88 -26.63
N ARG A 69 35.97 15.07 -26.47
CA ARG A 69 35.60 16.03 -25.42
C ARG A 69 34.15 16.47 -25.54
N SER A 70 33.69 16.79 -26.75
CA SER A 70 32.31 17.21 -26.97
C SER A 70 31.30 16.11 -26.66
N GLY A 71 31.58 14.87 -27.08
CA GLY A 71 30.75 13.70 -26.78
C GLY A 71 30.72 13.38 -25.29
N ALA A 72 31.88 13.40 -24.62
CA ALA A 72 31.97 13.20 -23.17
C ALA A 72 31.21 14.28 -22.40
N SER A 73 31.29 15.55 -22.84
CA SER A 73 30.55 16.66 -22.23
C SER A 73 29.04 16.49 -22.39
N ALA A 74 28.57 16.07 -23.58
CA ALA A 74 27.16 15.82 -23.84
C ALA A 74 26.62 14.64 -23.00
N LEU A 75 27.34 13.51 -22.96
CA LEU A 75 26.99 12.37 -22.11
C LEU A 75 26.98 12.75 -20.62
N GLY A 76 27.96 13.54 -20.18
CA GLY A 76 28.01 14.05 -18.81
C GLY A 76 26.83 14.95 -18.46
N ALA A 77 26.34 15.76 -19.40
CA ALA A 77 25.12 16.55 -19.21
C ALA A 77 23.88 15.65 -19.06
N HIS A 78 23.68 14.71 -20.00
CA HIS A 78 22.56 13.78 -19.94
C HIS A 78 22.56 12.90 -18.68
N LEU A 79 23.75 12.50 -18.19
CA LEU A 79 23.86 11.75 -16.94
C LEU A 79 23.46 12.58 -15.72
N ARG A 80 23.78 13.88 -15.70
CA ARG A 80 23.31 14.79 -14.62
C ARG A 80 21.79 14.93 -14.66
N ASP A 81 21.24 15.23 -15.84
CA ASP A 81 19.79 15.38 -16.00
C ASP A 81 19.03 14.11 -15.57
N ALA A 82 19.52 12.93 -15.97
CA ALA A 82 18.93 11.66 -15.59
C ALA A 82 19.02 11.38 -14.08
N ARG A 83 20.11 11.79 -13.43
CA ARG A 83 20.26 11.67 -11.97
C ARG A 83 19.31 12.61 -11.23
N ASP A 84 19.16 13.83 -11.72
CA ASP A 84 18.24 14.81 -11.13
C ASP A 84 16.79 14.36 -11.30
N GLU A 85 16.45 13.76 -12.45
CA GLU A 85 15.16 13.13 -12.72
C GLU A 85 14.90 11.95 -11.76
N ALA A 86 15.84 11.00 -11.64
CA ALA A 86 15.75 9.88 -10.71
C ALA A 86 15.64 10.32 -9.24
N THR A 87 16.37 11.37 -8.86
CA THR A 87 16.31 11.94 -7.50
C THR A 87 14.96 12.60 -7.24
N SER A 88 14.42 13.32 -8.22
CA SER A 88 13.12 13.97 -8.10
C SER A 88 11.99 12.95 -8.03
N HIS A 89 12.08 11.88 -8.83
CA HIS A 89 11.08 10.81 -8.85
C HIS A 89 11.06 9.99 -7.55
N HIS A 90 12.18 9.91 -6.82
CA HIS A 90 12.20 9.30 -5.49
C HIS A 90 11.16 9.92 -4.54
N ALA A 91 10.96 11.24 -4.59
CA ALA A 91 9.92 11.91 -3.79
C ALA A 91 8.49 11.49 -4.19
N VAL A 92 8.27 11.15 -5.46
CA VAL A 92 6.98 10.62 -5.96
C VAL A 92 6.73 9.23 -5.39
N VAL A 93 7.76 8.37 -5.35
CA VAL A 93 7.70 7.04 -4.74
C VAL A 93 7.35 7.13 -3.25
N GLU A 94 8.04 7.99 -2.50
CA GLU A 94 7.76 8.18 -1.07
C GLU A 94 6.33 8.69 -0.86
N GLY A 95 5.88 9.68 -1.64
CA GLY A 95 4.50 10.16 -1.57
C GLY A 95 3.46 9.10 -1.98
N ALA A 96 3.78 8.17 -2.88
CA ALA A 96 2.92 7.04 -3.21
C ALA A 96 2.88 6.00 -2.07
N ARG A 97 4.03 5.73 -1.45
CA ARG A 97 4.18 4.81 -0.31
C ARG A 97 3.38 5.30 0.90
N ASP A 98 3.50 6.58 1.24
CA ASP A 98 2.74 7.20 2.33
C ASP A 98 1.23 7.13 2.11
N ARG A 99 0.78 7.44 0.88
CA ARG A 99 -0.63 7.32 0.51
C ARG A 99 -1.16 5.89 0.65
N TRP A 100 -0.43 4.91 0.13
CA TRP A 100 -0.80 3.51 0.27
C TRP A 100 -0.87 3.07 1.73
N HIS A 101 0.12 3.44 2.56
CA HIS A 101 0.10 3.13 3.99
C HIS A 101 -1.09 3.76 4.71
N ALA A 102 -1.43 5.01 4.39
CA ALA A 102 -2.59 5.68 4.95
C ALA A 102 -3.91 4.99 4.57
N ASP A 103 -4.10 4.64 3.30
CA ASP A 103 -5.31 3.94 2.84
C ASP A 103 -5.43 2.55 3.46
N LYS A 104 -4.32 1.80 3.53
CA LYS A 104 -4.25 0.49 4.17
C LYS A 104 -4.59 0.58 5.65
N ALA A 105 -4.02 1.54 6.38
CA ALA A 105 -4.32 1.73 7.80
C ALA A 105 -5.80 2.08 8.03
N GLN A 106 -6.38 2.94 7.19
CA GLN A 106 -7.80 3.30 7.25
C GLN A 106 -8.71 2.10 6.98
N LEU A 107 -8.38 1.26 5.98
CA LEU A 107 -9.11 0.03 5.68
C LEU A 107 -9.07 -0.94 6.88
N SER A 108 -7.87 -1.24 7.38
CA SER A 108 -7.69 -2.14 8.52
C SER A 108 -8.42 -1.66 9.78
N ALA A 109 -8.48 -0.35 10.02
CA ALA A 109 -9.22 0.21 11.16
C ALA A 109 -10.73 -0.10 11.06
N VAL A 110 -11.32 0.02 9.87
CA VAL A 110 -12.74 -0.28 9.61
C VAL A 110 -13.02 -1.78 9.73
N GLU A 111 -12.16 -2.61 9.16
CA GLU A 111 -12.26 -4.08 9.24
C GLU A 111 -12.20 -4.56 10.69
N ASN A 112 -11.22 -4.09 11.46
CA ASN A 112 -11.08 -4.39 12.88
C ASN A 112 -12.32 -3.96 13.69
N LEU A 113 -12.93 -2.82 13.37
CA LEU A 113 -14.17 -2.38 14.02
C LEU A 113 -15.34 -3.32 13.71
N LEU A 114 -15.50 -3.74 12.45
CA LEU A 114 -16.53 -4.67 12.03
C LEU A 114 -16.36 -6.03 12.71
N GLU A 115 -15.12 -6.53 12.80
CA GLU A 115 -14.79 -7.78 13.48
C GLU A 115 -15.13 -7.73 14.97
N ARG A 116 -14.68 -6.68 15.69
CA ARG A 116 -15.00 -6.50 17.11
C ARG A 116 -16.51 -6.46 17.37
N ARG A 117 -17.27 -5.80 16.48
CA ARG A 117 -18.74 -5.76 16.58
C ARG A 117 -19.36 -7.13 16.34
N ALA A 118 -18.85 -7.90 15.38
CA ALA A 118 -19.31 -9.25 15.12
C ALA A 118 -18.99 -10.20 16.29
N ALA A 119 -17.80 -10.11 16.87
CA ALA A 119 -17.40 -10.87 18.06
C ALA A 119 -18.32 -10.55 19.24
N ARG A 120 -18.57 -9.25 19.51
CA ARG A 120 -19.50 -8.84 20.58
C ARG A 120 -20.90 -9.43 20.37
N ARG A 121 -21.43 -9.42 19.14
CA ARG A 121 -22.75 -10.04 18.88
C ARG A 121 -22.77 -11.54 19.11
N ARG A 122 -21.72 -12.27 18.72
CA ARG A 122 -21.62 -13.70 18.98
C ARG A 122 -21.61 -13.98 20.49
N ALA A 123 -20.85 -13.19 21.25
CA ALA A 123 -20.82 -13.30 22.71
C ALA A 123 -22.18 -13.02 23.35
N GLU A 124 -22.90 -11.97 22.91
CA GLU A 124 -24.23 -11.67 23.45
C GLU A 124 -25.28 -12.74 23.10
N ARG A 125 -25.21 -13.35 21.91
CA ARG A 125 -26.07 -14.49 21.56
C ARG A 125 -25.78 -15.71 22.43
N ALA A 126 -24.49 -16.05 22.59
CA ALA A 126 -24.09 -17.17 23.44
C ALA A 126 -24.53 -16.98 24.89
N LYS A 127 -24.46 -15.75 25.44
CA LYS A 127 -24.99 -15.43 26.77
C LYS A 127 -26.51 -15.59 26.85
N ALA A 128 -27.25 -15.14 25.84
CA ALA A 128 -28.70 -15.29 25.79
C ALA A 128 -29.11 -16.76 25.72
N GLU A 129 -28.48 -17.54 24.86
CA GLU A 129 -28.68 -19.00 24.73
C GLU A 129 -28.36 -19.73 26.05
N ALA A 130 -27.25 -19.38 26.71
CA ALA A 130 -26.89 -19.96 28.01
C ALA A 130 -27.94 -19.65 29.09
N LYS A 131 -28.45 -18.41 29.11
CA LYS A 131 -29.52 -18.01 30.04
C LYS A 131 -30.81 -18.80 29.78
N GLU A 132 -31.22 -18.92 28.51
CA GLU A 132 -32.42 -19.69 28.15
C GLU A 132 -32.31 -21.16 28.58
N LEU A 133 -31.14 -21.77 28.42
CA LEU A 133 -30.89 -23.14 28.88
C LEU A 133 -30.96 -23.27 30.42
N ASP A 134 -30.41 -22.30 31.14
CA ASP A 134 -30.45 -22.26 32.61
C ASP A 134 -31.87 -22.07 33.16
N ASP A 135 -32.65 -21.18 32.53
CA ASP A 135 -34.06 -20.95 32.85
C ASP A 135 -34.89 -22.24 32.62
N LEU A 136 -34.64 -22.97 31.51
CA LEU A 136 -35.28 -24.25 31.23
C LEU A 136 -34.90 -25.34 32.24
N ALA A 137 -33.62 -25.42 32.62
CA ALA A 137 -33.14 -26.37 33.62
C ALA A 137 -33.78 -26.11 34.99
N SER A 138 -33.87 -24.85 35.39
CA SER A 138 -34.50 -24.40 36.63
C SER A 138 -35.99 -24.77 36.69
N VAL A 139 -36.74 -24.55 35.60
CA VAL A 139 -38.16 -24.94 35.50
C VAL A 139 -38.33 -26.45 35.61
N ARG A 140 -37.45 -27.23 34.95
CA ARG A 140 -37.50 -28.70 35.03
C ARG A 140 -37.25 -29.19 36.45
N TRP A 141 -36.21 -28.68 37.11
CA TRP A 141 -35.88 -29.07 38.48
C TRP A 141 -36.99 -28.72 39.47
N ALA A 142 -37.60 -27.54 39.34
CA ALA A 142 -38.73 -27.13 40.17
C ALA A 142 -39.98 -28.02 39.99
N ARG A 143 -40.18 -28.63 38.81
CA ARG A 143 -41.26 -29.59 38.56
C ARG A 143 -40.98 -30.95 39.19
N GLU A 144 -39.73 -31.41 39.13
CA GLU A 144 -39.31 -32.68 39.73
C GLU A 144 -39.36 -32.60 41.26
N ALA A 145 -38.98 -31.47 41.87
CA ALA A 145 -39.00 -31.26 43.32
C ALA A 145 -40.41 -31.11 43.95
N ARG A 146 -41.46 -30.92 43.13
CA ARG A 146 -42.86 -30.82 43.60
C ARG A 146 -43.65 -32.13 43.47
N ARG A 147 -43.03 -33.19 42.93
CA ARG A 147 -43.58 -34.54 42.92
C ARG A 147 -43.10 -35.30 44.15
#